data_AF-A0A920EQ32-F1
#
_entry.id   AF-A0A920EQ32-F1
#
_cell.length_a   1.000
_cell.length_b   1.000
_cell.length_c   1.000
_cell.angle_alpha   90.00
_cell.angle_beta   90.00
_cell.angle_gamma   90.00
#
_symmetry.space_group_name_H-M   'P 1'
#
loop_
_entity.id
_entity.type
_entity.pdbx_description
1 polymer ?
#
loop_
_entity_poly.entity_id
_entity_poly.type
_entity_poly.pdbx_seq_one_letter_code
_entity_poly.pdbx_strand_id
1 'polypeptide(L)' 'MENDIVLERISNLKGRLGYEEKKAKKLGFASLYDYMEEKINSENNALNPAIEVKNRAIKSLKKKEKSEQKTCGCC' A
#
# COMPACT_ATOMS: atom_id res chain seq x y z
N MET A 1 9.49 -10.89 -16.48
CA MET A 1 9.47 -12.07 -15.59
C MET A 1 9.07 -11.70 -14.18
N GLU A 2 9.55 -10.59 -13.58
CA GLU A 2 9.09 -10.17 -12.23
C GLU A 2 7.60 -9.79 -12.19
N ASN A 3 7.08 -9.24 -13.29
CA ASN A 3 5.68 -8.83 -13.39
C ASN A 3 4.68 -9.98 -13.27
N ASP A 4 5.06 -11.18 -13.73
CA ASP A 4 4.15 -12.35 -13.72
C ASP A 4 3.92 -12.85 -12.29
N ILE A 5 4.95 -12.78 -11.44
CA ILE A 5 4.87 -13.16 -10.01
C ILE A 5 3.94 -12.20 -9.26
N VAL A 6 4.02 -10.90 -9.56
CA VAL A 6 3.16 -9.89 -8.96
C VAL A 6 1.70 -10.11 -9.36
N LEU A 7 1.46 -10.37 -10.65
CA LEU A 7 0.12 -10.66 -11.18
C LEU A 7 -0.47 -11.94 -10.56
N GLU A 8 0.33 -12.99 -10.45
CA GLU A 8 -0.07 -14.23 -9.77
C GLU A 8 -0.37 -14.00 -8.29
N ARG A 9 0.42 -13.16 -7.62
CA ARG A 9 0.18 -12.81 -6.22
C ARG A 9 -1.14 -12.08 -6.06
N ILE A 10 -1.42 -11.13 -6.96
CA ILE A 10 -2.67 -10.36 -6.97
C ILE A 10 -3.87 -11.26 -7.26
N SER A 11 -3.79 -12.16 -8.24
CA SER A 11 -4.88 -13.10 -8.54
C SER A 11 -5.17 -14.03 -7.37
N ASN A 12 -4.15 -14.39 -6.59
CA ASN A 12 -4.28 -15.22 -5.39
C ASN A 12 -4.91 -14.49 -4.18
N LEU A 13 -5.05 -13.16 -4.19
CA LEU A 13 -5.62 -12.41 -3.07
C LEU A 13 -7.12 -12.64 -2.88
N LYS A 14 -7.87 -13.02 -3.92
CA LYS A 14 -9.32 -13.28 -3.87
C LYS A 14 -10.06 -12.21 -3.03
N GLY A 15 -10.74 -12.59 -1.95
CA GLY A 15 -11.47 -11.67 -1.06
C GLY A 15 -10.60 -10.71 -0.25
N ARG A 16 -9.27 -10.91 -0.18
CA ARG A 16 -8.33 -9.98 0.46
C ARG A 16 -7.90 -8.83 -0.46
N LEU A 17 -8.25 -8.87 -1.76
CA LEU A 17 -7.85 -7.85 -2.73
C LEU A 17 -8.18 -6.43 -2.24
N GLY A 18 -9.45 -6.20 -1.87
CA GLY A 18 -9.88 -4.88 -1.41
C GLY A 18 -9.24 -4.42 -0.09
N TYR A 19 -8.76 -5.34 0.75
CA TYR A 19 -7.99 -4.99 1.94
C TYR A 19 -6.59 -4.50 1.55
N GLU A 20 -5.90 -5.22 0.68
CA GLU A 20 -4.56 -4.86 0.22
C GLU A 20 -4.59 -3.56 -0.60
N GLU A 21 -5.61 -3.31 -1.43
CA GLU A 21 -5.77 -2.04 -2.16
C GLU A 21 -5.93 -0.85 -1.21
N LYS A 22 -6.76 -0.99 -0.18
CA LYS A 22 -6.92 0.05 0.86
C LYS A 22 -5.61 0.28 1.60
N LYS A 23 -4.86 -0.79 1.87
CA LYS A 23 -3.56 -0.71 2.56
C LYS A 23 -2.51 -0.02 1.69
N ALA A 24 -2.41 -0.38 0.41
CA ALA A 24 -1.53 0.28 -0.56
C ALA A 24 -1.81 1.79 -0.62
N LYS A 25 -3.09 2.16 -0.75
CA LYS A 25 -3.52 3.57 -0.75
C LYS A 25 -3.19 4.27 0.58
N LYS A 26 -3.37 3.61 1.72
CA LYS A 26 -3.06 4.16 3.05
C LYS A 26 -1.57 4.40 3.23
N LEU A 27 -0.72 3.56 2.65
CA LEU A 27 0.74 3.68 2.70
C LEU A 27 1.28 4.65 1.62
N GLY A 28 0.43 5.15 0.72
CA GLY A 28 0.79 6.15 -0.29
C GLY A 28 1.33 5.57 -1.60
N PHE A 29 1.10 4.28 -1.86
CA PHE A 29 1.42 3.67 -3.15
C PHE A 29 0.48 4.17 -4.24
N ALA A 30 1.00 4.28 -5.47
CA ALA A 30 0.22 4.71 -6.63
C ALA A 30 -0.78 3.62 -7.08
N SER A 31 -0.41 2.35 -6.92
CA SER A 31 -1.25 1.20 -7.24
C SER A 31 -1.03 0.02 -6.29
N LEU A 32 -1.93 -0.96 -6.32
CA LEU A 32 -1.74 -2.25 -5.64
C LEU A 32 -0.48 -2.98 -6.14
N TYR A 33 -0.17 -2.79 -7.42
CA TYR A 33 0.94 -3.42 -8.10
C TYR A 33 2.28 -2.96 -7.52
N ASP A 34 2.49 -1.64 -7.38
CA ASP A 34 3.69 -1.08 -6.75
C ASP A 34 3.87 -1.58 -5.30
N TYR A 35 2.75 -1.72 -4.57
CA TYR A 35 2.78 -2.23 -3.21
C TYR A 35 3.17 -3.71 -3.16
N MET A 36 2.67 -4.52 -4.10
CA MET A 36 2.98 -5.95 -4.18
C MET A 36 4.44 -6.19 -4.60
N GLU A 37 4.96 -5.41 -5.55
CA GLU A 37 6.38 -5.43 -5.92
C GLU A 37 7.29 -5.16 -4.73
N GLU A 38 7.03 -4.08 -3.98
CA GLU A 38 7.83 -3.72 -2.81
C GLU A 38 7.74 -4.77 -1.71
N LYS A 39 6.56 -5.38 -1.52
CA LYS A 39 6.33 -6.46 -0.55
C LYS A 39 7.08 -7.73 -0.92
N ILE A 40 7.01 -8.17 -2.17
CA ILE A 40 7.73 -9.35 -2.67
C ILE A 40 9.24 -9.13 -2.58
N ASN A 41 9.72 -7.94 -2.98
CA ASN A 41 11.13 -7.58 -2.85
C ASN A 41 11.59 -7.56 -1.39
N SER A 42 10.77 -7.04 -0.48
CA SER A 42 11.06 -7.06 0.96
C SER A 42 11.12 -8.49 1.52
N GLU A 43 10.21 -9.38 1.09
CA GLU A 43 10.22 -10.80 1.49
C GLU A 43 11.48 -11.51 0.97
N ASN A 44 11.89 -11.28 -0.28
CA ASN A 44 13.11 -11.85 -0.85
C ASN A 44 14.39 -11.33 -0.17
N ASN A 45 14.43 -10.05 0.20
CA ASN A 45 15.54 -9.43 0.93
C ASN A 45 15.57 -9.82 2.42
N ALA A 46 14.43 -10.14 3.04
CA ALA A 46 14.41 -10.69 4.39
C ALA A 46 15.05 -12.09 4.46
N LEU A 47 14.98 -12.84 3.34
CA LEU A 47 15.64 -14.13 3.19
C LEU A 47 17.12 -14.00 2.76
N ASN A 48 17.50 -12.87 2.16
CA ASN A 48 18.88 -12.52 1.78
C ASN A 48 19.25 -11.14 2.36
N PRO A 49 19.79 -11.05 3.59
CA PRO A 49 19.95 -9.79 4.34
C PRO A 49 20.96 -8.77 3.75
N ALA A 50 21.35 -8.90 2.48
CA ALA A 50 22.44 -8.15 1.87
C ALA A 50 22.03 -6.90 1.07
N ILE A 51 20.75 -6.55 0.93
CA ILE A 51 20.36 -5.50 -0.05
C ILE A 51 19.47 -4.41 0.57
N GLU A 52 20.18 -3.38 1.03
CA GLU A 52 19.88 -1.95 1.02
C GLU A 52 18.41 -1.49 0.94
N VAL A 53 17.97 -0.92 2.08
CA VAL A 53 16.77 -0.11 2.26
C VAL A 53 16.85 1.15 1.37
N LYS A 54 16.38 1.04 0.12
CA LYS A 54 16.17 2.21 -0.75
C LYS A 54 14.86 2.90 -0.38
N ASN A 55 15.00 3.90 0.48
CA ASN A 55 14.35 5.21 0.45
C ASN A 55 13.09 5.34 -0.43
N ARG A 56 11.94 5.52 0.19
CA ARG A 56 10.88 6.39 -0.36
C ARG A 56 10.48 7.43 0.66
N ALA A 57 11.08 8.61 0.50
CA ALA A 57 10.58 9.86 1.05
C ALA A 57 9.13 10.03 0.60
N ILE A 58 8.21 9.83 1.53
CA ILE A 58 6.77 10.02 1.34
C ILE A 58 6.56 11.51 1.08
N LYS A 59 6.40 11.87 -0.20
CA LYS A 59 6.01 13.22 -0.61
C LYS A 59 4.62 13.51 -0.03
N SER A 60 4.63 14.39 0.97
CA SER A 60 3.54 15.21 1.50
C SER A 60 2.21 15.15 0.74
N LEU A 61 1.32 14.27 1.22
CA LEU A 61 -0.10 14.35 0.88
C LEU A 61 -0.70 15.55 1.62
N LYS A 62 -0.93 16.65 0.89
CA LYS A 62 -1.71 17.80 1.35
C LYS A 62 -3.06 17.29 1.87
N LYS A 63 -3.25 17.39 3.17
CA LYS A 63 -4.49 17.08 3.89
C LYS A 63 -5.59 18.00 3.32
N LYS A 64 -6.55 17.46 2.57
CA LYS A 64 -7.80 18.17 2.29
C LYS A 64 -8.56 18.28 3.62
N GLU A 65 -8.78 19.51 4.06
CA GLU A 65 -9.58 19.84 5.23
C GLU A 65 -10.97 19.21 5.09
N LYS A 66 -11.38 18.42 6.09
CA LYS A 66 -12.79 18.03 6.23
C LYS A 66 -13.52 19.25 6.78
N SER A 67 -14.42 19.78 5.97
CA SER A 67 -15.38 20.81 6.36
C SER A 67 -16.13 20.40 7.63
N GLU A 68 -16.14 21.29 8.62
CA GLU A 68 -16.98 21.20 9.81
C GLU A 68 -18.45 21.14 9.43
N GLN A 69 -19.18 20.21 10.02
CA GLN A 69 -20.62 20.37 10.23
C GLN A 69 -20.98 20.07 11.69
N LYS A 70 -21.52 21.13 12.30
CA LYS A 70 -22.12 21.34 13.63
C LYS A 70 -23.40 20.47 13.77
N THR A 71 -24.02 20.14 14.91
CA THR A 71 -24.01 20.54 16.34
C THR A 71 -24.75 19.44 17.12
N CYS A 72 -24.54 19.39 18.44
CA CYS A 72 -25.28 18.62 19.46
C CYS A 72 -26.80 18.52 19.22
N GLY A 73 -27.35 17.31 19.31
CA GLY A 73 -28.79 17.05 19.47
C GLY A 73 -28.99 16.13 20.67
N CYS A 74 -29.10 16.73 21.85
CA CYS A 74 -29.54 16.04 23.06
C CYS A 74 -31.06 15.82 22.96
N CYS A 75 -31.51 14.57 23.06
CA CYS A 75 -32.80 14.15 23.62
C CYS A 75 -32.71 12.66 23.97
#